data_AF-A0A060BT17-F1
#
_entry.id   AF-A0A060BT17-F1
#
_cell.length_a   1.000
_cell.length_b   1.000
_cell.length_c   1.000
_cell.angle_alpha   90.00
_cell.angle_beta   90.00
_cell.angle_gamma   90.00
#
_symmetry.space_group_name_H-M   'P 1'
#
loop_
_entity.id
_entity.type
_entity.pdbx_description
1 polymer ?
#
loop_
_entity_poly.entity_id
_entity_poly.type
_entity_poly.pdbx_seq_one_letter_code
_entity_poly.pdbx_strand_id
1 'polypeptide(L)'
;ECNFGSGSDMPEFNFDSSYTWEKFESIIAYWEQDYAVDGFRLDAVKYYYLDDTADNITALSKIKSLADEYSLDGKAYVVGECWDSQGVIEKYYESTMDSYFWFPGQGSTGFIIASTNNTGTNNKALATG
;
A
#
# COMPACT_ATOMS: atom_id res chain seq x y z
N GLU A 1 7.94 11.32 7.51
CA GLU A 1 8.72 10.06 7.56
C GLU A 1 8.23 9.20 6.40
N CYS A 2 9.03 8.66 5.48
CA CYS A 2 10.49 8.55 5.36
C CYS A 2 10.97 9.10 4.00
N ASN A 3 11.69 10.22 4.01
CA ASN A 3 12.68 10.50 2.97
C ASN A 3 13.98 9.91 3.53
N PHE A 4 14.59 8.90 2.89
CA PHE A 4 15.83 8.28 3.39
C PHE A 4 17.04 9.23 3.31
N GLY A 5 16.82 10.48 2.89
CA GLY A 5 17.79 11.56 2.71
C GLY A 5 18.59 12.05 3.93
N SER A 6 19.09 11.17 4.80
CA SER A 6 20.21 11.51 5.69
C SER A 6 21.16 10.37 6.05
N GLY A 7 20.94 9.14 5.57
CA GLY A 7 21.84 8.01 5.81
C GLY A 7 22.19 7.28 4.51
N SER A 8 23.47 6.97 4.31
CA SER A 8 23.97 6.13 3.20
C SER A 8 23.45 4.69 3.22
N ASP A 9 22.61 4.35 4.18
CA ASP A 9 22.36 2.97 4.59
C ASP A 9 21.13 2.38 3.90
N MET A 10 20.24 3.22 3.32
CA MET A 10 19.03 2.79 2.61
C MET A 10 18.78 3.67 1.37
N PRO A 11 19.46 3.40 0.24
CA PRO A 11 19.24 4.14 -1.00
C PRO A 11 17.86 3.84 -1.61
N GLU A 12 17.28 4.83 -2.28
CA GLU A 12 16.00 4.70 -2.99
C GLU A 12 16.13 3.85 -4.26
N PHE A 13 15.05 3.16 -4.61
CA PHE A 13 14.96 2.44 -5.89
C PHE A 13 14.71 3.41 -7.05
N ASN A 14 15.38 3.16 -8.18
CA ASN A 14 15.10 3.86 -9.42
C ASN A 14 14.01 3.11 -10.21
N PHE A 15 12.75 3.51 -10.05
CA PHE A 15 11.61 2.88 -10.72
C PHE A 15 11.51 3.17 -12.23
N ASP A 16 12.31 4.09 -12.76
CA ASP A 16 12.42 4.33 -14.21
C ASP A 16 13.35 3.33 -14.91
N SER A 17 14.13 2.56 -14.13
CA SER A 17 15.02 1.55 -14.68
C SER A 17 14.30 0.23 -14.91
N SER A 18 14.42 -0.34 -16.10
CA SER A 18 13.94 -1.70 -16.40
C SER A 18 14.59 -2.74 -15.48
N TYR A 19 15.86 -2.53 -15.10
CA TYR A 19 16.59 -3.43 -14.21
C TYR A 19 15.96 -3.52 -12.82
N THR A 20 15.44 -2.40 -12.29
CA THR A 20 14.71 -2.40 -11.02
C THR A 20 13.49 -3.30 -11.12
N TRP A 21 12.71 -3.19 -12.20
CA TRP A 21 11.53 -4.02 -12.41
C TRP A 21 11.85 -5.50 -12.58
N GLU A 22 12.91 -5.86 -13.30
CA GLU A 22 13.39 -7.25 -13.41
C GLU A 22 13.71 -7.84 -12.02
N LYS A 23 14.26 -7.02 -11.11
CA LYS A 23 14.53 -7.45 -9.73
C LYS A 23 13.26 -7.58 -8.90
N PHE A 24 12.32 -6.66 -9.02
CA PHE A 24 11.01 -6.78 -8.34
C PHE A 24 10.28 -8.05 -8.78
N GLU A 25 10.21 -8.29 -10.08
CA GLU A 25 9.62 -9.50 -10.66
C GLU A 25 10.28 -10.77 -10.12
N SER A 26 11.62 -10.82 -10.15
CA SER A 26 12.38 -11.98 -9.64
C SER A 26 12.10 -12.24 -8.14
N ILE A 27 11.97 -11.19 -7.33
CA ILE A 27 11.69 -11.32 -5.90
C ILE A 27 10.27 -11.80 -5.65
N ILE A 28 9.28 -11.22 -6.34
CA ILE A 28 7.86 -11.61 -6.23
C ILE A 28 7.70 -13.09 -6.61
N ALA A 29 8.23 -13.47 -7.78
CA ALA A 29 8.19 -14.84 -8.28
C ALA A 29 8.84 -15.82 -7.29
N TYR A 30 10.00 -15.48 -6.74
CA TYR A 30 10.68 -16.32 -5.75
C TYR A 30 9.80 -16.60 -4.52
N TRP A 31 9.18 -15.57 -3.93
CA TRP A 31 8.36 -15.76 -2.74
C TRP A 31 7.06 -16.53 -3.02
N GLU A 32 6.38 -16.23 -4.12
CA GLU A 32 5.11 -16.90 -4.44
C GLU A 32 5.32 -18.32 -4.99
N GLN A 33 6.30 -18.54 -5.85
CA GLN A 33 6.49 -19.84 -6.50
C GLN A 33 7.31 -20.82 -5.66
N ASP A 34 8.35 -20.35 -4.97
CA ASP A 34 9.21 -21.25 -4.18
C ASP A 34 8.70 -21.41 -2.73
N TYR A 35 8.02 -20.39 -2.20
CA TYR A 35 7.56 -20.37 -0.80
C TYR A 35 6.04 -20.30 -0.64
N ALA A 36 5.27 -20.21 -1.73
CA ALA A 36 3.81 -20.21 -1.71
C ALA A 36 3.22 -19.16 -0.74
N VAL A 37 3.77 -17.95 -0.75
CA VAL A 37 3.15 -16.83 -0.01
C VAL A 37 1.89 -16.36 -0.73
N ASP A 38 0.88 -15.95 0.03
CA ASP A 38 -0.41 -15.50 -0.53
C ASP A 38 -0.46 -13.99 -0.81
N GLY A 39 0.62 -13.25 -0.57
CA GLY A 39 0.61 -11.80 -0.74
C GLY A 39 1.74 -11.03 -0.07
N PHE A 40 1.70 -9.70 -0.25
CA PHE A 40 2.76 -8.78 0.15
C PHE A 40 2.25 -7.53 0.86
N ARG A 41 3.07 -7.03 1.79
CA ARG A 41 2.94 -5.70 2.36
C ARG A 41 4.02 -4.80 1.77
N LEU A 42 3.61 -3.76 1.05
CA LEU A 42 4.50 -2.78 0.45
C LEU A 42 4.77 -1.65 1.45
N ASP A 43 6.03 -1.46 1.79
CA ASP A 43 6.51 -0.41 2.70
C ASP A 43 6.62 0.93 1.97
N ALA A 44 6.38 2.03 2.70
CA ALA A 44 6.72 3.38 2.25
C ALA A 44 6.22 3.76 0.83
N VAL A 45 5.00 3.37 0.46
CA VAL A 45 4.48 3.45 -0.93
C VAL A 45 4.37 4.86 -1.51
N LYS A 46 4.46 5.89 -0.68
CA LYS A 46 4.48 7.30 -1.08
C LYS A 46 5.84 7.73 -1.65
N TYR A 47 6.89 6.96 -1.41
CA TYR A 47 8.27 7.36 -1.67
C TYR A 47 8.89 6.67 -2.87
N TYR A 48 8.12 5.92 -3.67
CA TYR A 48 8.65 5.33 -4.91
C TYR A 48 8.93 6.44 -5.93
N TYR A 49 8.00 7.40 -6.00
CA TYR A 49 8.17 8.69 -6.64
C TYR A 49 7.84 9.80 -5.63
N LEU A 50 8.86 10.52 -5.17
CA LEU A 50 8.68 11.57 -4.17
C LEU A 50 7.77 12.68 -4.71
N ASP A 51 6.70 12.98 -3.97
CA ASP A 51 5.68 13.99 -4.30
C ASP A 51 4.91 13.76 -5.63
N ASP A 52 5.02 12.57 -6.24
CA ASP A 52 4.23 12.20 -7.43
C ASP A 52 3.26 11.06 -7.13
N THR A 53 2.00 11.40 -6.88
CA THR A 53 0.96 10.40 -6.58
C THR A 53 0.59 9.55 -7.80
N ALA A 54 0.62 10.12 -9.01
CA ALA A 54 0.18 9.41 -10.22
C ALA A 54 1.18 8.33 -10.63
N ASP A 55 2.47 8.63 -10.56
CA ASP A 55 3.53 7.67 -10.83
C ASP A 55 3.60 6.59 -9.75
N ASN A 56 3.38 6.96 -8.48
CA ASN A 56 3.23 5.99 -7.39
C ASN A 56 2.05 5.03 -7.64
N ILE A 57 0.87 5.54 -8.02
CA ILE A 57 -0.30 4.70 -8.36
C ILE A 57 0.03 3.72 -9.50
N THR A 58 0.75 4.19 -10.52
CA THR A 58 1.15 3.37 -11.67
C THR A 58 2.13 2.28 -11.25
N ALA A 59 3.15 2.61 -10.45
CA ALA A 59 4.12 1.64 -9.93
C ALA A 59 3.44 0.58 -9.03
N LEU A 60 2.55 1.00 -8.13
CA LEU A 60 1.83 0.09 -7.24
C LEU A 60 0.91 -0.86 -8.02
N SER A 61 0.21 -0.34 -9.03
CA SER A 61 -0.64 -1.17 -9.89
C SER A 61 0.18 -2.20 -10.67
N LYS A 62 1.39 -1.82 -11.13
CA LYS A 62 2.32 -2.75 -11.79
C LYS A 62 2.80 -3.85 -10.84
N ILE A 63 3.17 -3.51 -9.60
CA ILE A 63 3.57 -4.50 -8.59
C ILE A 63 2.42 -5.47 -8.29
N LYS A 64 1.20 -4.94 -8.15
CA LYS A 64 0.00 -5.75 -7.94
C LYS A 64 -0.25 -6.71 -9.10
N SER A 65 -0.12 -6.25 -10.35
CA SER A 65 -0.25 -7.11 -11.52
C SER A 65 0.80 -8.22 -11.56
N LEU A 66 2.05 -7.93 -11.19
CA LEU A 66 3.09 -8.95 -11.07
C LEU A 66 2.74 -9.98 -9.99
N ALA A 67 2.28 -9.55 -8.81
CA ALA A 67 1.88 -10.49 -7.75
C ALA A 67 0.69 -11.37 -8.19
N ASP A 68 -0.29 -10.83 -8.91
CA ASP A 68 -1.38 -11.65 -9.45
C ASP A 68 -0.91 -12.63 -10.53
N GLU A 69 0.07 -12.25 -11.35
CA GLU A 69 0.64 -13.10 -12.40
C GLU A 69 1.42 -14.30 -11.83
N TYR A 70 2.18 -14.07 -10.76
CA TYR A 70 3.03 -15.09 -10.15
C TYR A 70 2.32 -15.93 -9.07
N SER A 71 1.15 -15.47 -8.59
CA SER A 71 0.38 -16.20 -7.59
C SER A 71 -0.10 -17.56 -8.09
N LEU A 72 0.03 -18.58 -7.23
CA LEU A 72 -0.39 -19.95 -7.53
C LEU A 72 -1.90 -20.11 -7.65
N ASP A 73 -2.68 -19.23 -7.02
CA ASP A 73 -4.14 -19.20 -7.07
C ASP A 73 -4.70 -18.16 -8.07
N GLY A 74 -3.82 -17.45 -8.77
CA GLY A 74 -4.14 -16.39 -9.72
C GLY A 74 -4.58 -15.07 -9.08
N LYS A 75 -4.47 -14.93 -7.76
CA LYS A 75 -4.69 -13.65 -7.07
C LYS A 75 -3.92 -13.53 -5.75
N ALA A 76 -2.93 -12.64 -5.71
CA ALA A 76 -2.21 -12.29 -4.48
C ALA A 76 -2.96 -11.23 -3.67
N TYR A 77 -2.77 -11.17 -2.34
CA TYR A 77 -3.26 -10.06 -1.52
C TYR A 77 -2.16 -9.02 -1.29
N VAL A 78 -2.34 -7.80 -1.80
CA VAL A 78 -1.32 -6.75 -1.65
C VAL A 78 -1.84 -5.57 -0.84
N VAL A 79 -1.12 -5.22 0.23
CA VAL A 79 -1.43 -4.07 1.10
C VAL A 79 -0.34 -3.00 1.03
N GLY A 80 -0.73 -1.76 0.77
CA GLY A 80 0.19 -0.62 0.72
C GLY A 80 0.28 0.16 2.02
N GLU A 81 1.48 0.51 2.46
CA GLU A 81 1.69 1.45 3.56
C GLU A 81 1.73 2.91 3.08
N CYS A 82 0.58 3.58 3.07
CA CYS A 82 0.50 5.02 2.76
C CYS A 82 0.32 5.85 4.04
N TRP A 83 1.39 6.48 4.52
CA TRP A 83 1.34 7.35 5.71
C TRP A 83 1.02 8.80 5.32
N ASP A 84 -0.27 9.10 5.15
CA ASP A 84 -0.76 10.44 4.82
C ASP A 84 -2.20 10.67 5.35
N SER A 85 -2.75 11.85 5.09
CA SER A 85 -4.14 12.21 5.33
C SER A 85 -5.11 11.32 4.53
N GLN A 86 -6.34 11.18 5.04
CA GLN A 86 -7.41 10.42 4.39
C GLN A 86 -7.59 10.78 2.91
N GLY A 87 -7.59 12.07 2.55
CA GLY A 87 -7.80 12.51 1.17
C GLY A 87 -6.65 12.16 0.22
N VAL A 88 -5.45 11.87 0.73
CA VAL A 88 -4.34 11.33 -0.08
C VAL A 88 -4.48 9.82 -0.20
N ILE A 89 -4.75 9.11 0.90
CA ILE A 89 -5.00 7.66 0.87
C ILE A 89 -6.14 7.30 -0.10
N GLU A 90 -7.22 8.09 -0.12
CA GLU A 90 -8.35 7.94 -1.06
C GLU A 90 -7.91 7.97 -2.52
N LYS A 91 -6.92 8.80 -2.88
CA LYS A 91 -6.38 8.84 -4.26
C LYS A 91 -5.57 7.59 -4.57
N TYR A 92 -4.84 7.05 -3.60
CA TYR A 92 -4.05 5.84 -3.80
C TYR A 92 -4.93 4.61 -4.05
N TYR A 93 -6.19 4.59 -3.61
CA TYR A 93 -7.17 3.57 -4.00
C TYR A 93 -7.54 3.58 -5.50
N GLU A 94 -7.08 4.57 -6.29
CA GLU A 94 -7.14 4.48 -7.76
C GLU A 94 -6.18 3.43 -8.32
N SER A 95 -5.19 2.98 -7.53
CA SER A 95 -4.40 1.81 -7.88
C SER A 95 -5.22 0.52 -7.78
N THR A 96 -4.73 -0.56 -8.40
CA THR A 96 -5.37 -1.89 -8.32
C THR A 96 -5.12 -2.62 -7.00
N MET A 97 -4.52 -1.97 -6.00
CA MET A 97 -4.15 -2.56 -4.71
C MET A 97 -5.37 -3.00 -3.89
N ASP A 98 -5.28 -4.12 -3.18
CA ASP A 98 -6.41 -4.67 -2.42
C ASP A 98 -6.71 -3.87 -1.15
N SER A 99 -5.70 -3.24 -0.53
CA SER A 99 -5.89 -2.40 0.65
C SER A 99 -4.73 -1.44 0.92
N TYR A 100 -4.98 -0.45 1.79
CA TYR A 100 -3.96 0.43 2.35
C TYR A 100 -4.02 0.41 3.87
N PHE A 101 -2.87 0.53 4.53
CA PHE A 101 -2.82 0.71 5.97
C PHE A 101 -3.47 2.04 6.36
N TRP A 102 -4.51 1.95 7.19
CA TRP A 102 -5.21 3.10 7.73
C TRP A 102 -4.57 3.56 9.06
N PHE A 103 -3.48 4.30 8.96
CA PHE A 103 -2.79 4.85 10.14
C PHE A 103 -3.62 5.79 11.03
N PRO A 104 -4.57 6.60 10.53
CA PRO A 104 -5.42 7.42 11.39
C PRO A 104 -6.32 6.61 12.36
N GLY A 105 -6.44 5.29 12.16
CA GLY A 105 -7.14 4.38 13.06
C GLY A 105 -6.26 3.69 14.10
N GLN A 106 -4.93 3.80 14.01
CA GLN A 106 -3.98 3.12 14.91
C GLN A 106 -3.78 3.84 16.25
N GLY A 107 -4.11 5.14 16.33
CA GLY A 107 -4.06 5.90 17.60
C GLY A 107 -5.15 5.48 18.58
N SER A 108 -4.91 5.64 19.89
CA SER A 108 -5.85 5.31 20.99
C SER A 108 -7.18 6.09 20.97
N THR A 109 -7.40 6.91 19.95
CA THR A 109 -8.60 7.72 19.68
C THR A 109 -9.22 7.43 18.31
N GLY A 110 -8.80 6.36 17.63
CA GLY A 110 -9.27 6.00 16.29
C GLY A 110 -10.79 5.78 16.23
N PHE A 111 -11.39 5.99 15.05
CA PHE A 111 -12.82 5.82 14.82
C PHE A 111 -13.35 4.44 15.27
N ILE A 112 -12.54 3.39 15.18
CA ILE A 112 -12.88 2.05 15.68
C ILE A 112 -13.08 2.06 17.21
N ILE A 113 -12.24 2.77 17.97
CA ILE A 113 -12.42 2.93 19.42
C ILE A 113 -13.64 3.82 19.71
N ALA A 114 -13.85 4.89 18.94
CA ALA A 114 -15.02 5.78 19.11
C ALA A 114 -16.36 5.07 18.80
N SER A 115 -16.37 4.15 17.82
CA SER A 115 -17.55 3.33 17.48
C SER A 115 -17.76 2.19 18.48
N THR A 116 -16.67 1.60 19.00
CA THR A 116 -16.74 0.48 19.97
C THR A 116 -17.09 0.97 21.37
N ASN A 117 -16.67 2.18 21.76
CA ASN A 117 -16.97 2.77 23.08
C ASN A 117 -18.34 3.44 23.16
N ASN A 118 -19.13 3.48 22.08
CA ASN A 118 -20.45 4.12 22.03
C ASN A 118 -20.47 5.56 22.58
N THR A 119 -19.34 6.27 22.46
CA THR A 119 -19.21 7.70 22.83
C THR A 119 -19.32 8.63 21.62
N GLY A 120 -19.50 8.08 20.42
CA GLY A 120 -19.72 8.84 19.20
C GLY A 120 -21.13 9.43 19.15
N THR A 121 -21.26 10.73 19.41
CA THR A 121 -22.48 11.53 19.24
C THR A 121 -22.97 11.62 17.77
N ASN A 122 -22.39 10.84 16.86
CA ASN A 122 -22.63 10.88 15.42
C ASN A 122 -23.17 9.56 14.85
N ASN A 123 -23.95 8.79 15.64
CA ASN A 123 -24.86 7.78 15.11
C ASN A 123 -26.04 8.48 14.40
N LYS A 124 -25.76 9.15 13.28
CA LYS A 124 -26.75 9.39 12.25
C LYS A 124 -26.48 8.41 11.13
N ALA A 125 -26.97 7.18 11.33
CA ALA A 125 -27.25 6.29 10.22
C ALA A 125 -28.15 7.05 9.25
N LEU A 126 -27.60 7.44 8.10
CA LEU A 126 -28.39 7.97 7.00
C LEU A 126 -29.13 6.78 6.39
N ALA A 127 -30.21 6.36 7.04
CA ALA A 127 -31.26 5.58 6.41
C ALA A 127 -32.01 6.54 5.49
N THR A 128 -31.58 6.64 4.24
CA THR A 128 -32.41 7.19 3.17
C THR A 128 -33.04 6.02 2.43
N GLY A 129 -34.37 5.97 2.50
CA GLY A 129 -35.24 4.94 1.95
C GLY A 129 -35.48 5.05 0.44
#